data_AF-A0A9E5ZH92-F1
#
_entry.id   AF-A0A9E5ZH92-F1
#
_cell.length_a   1.000
_cell.length_b   1.000
_cell.length_c   1.000
_cell.angle_alpha   90.00
_cell.angle_beta   90.00
_cell.angle_gamma   90.00
#
_symmetry.space_group_name_H-M   'P 1'
#
loop_
_entity.id
_entity.type
_entity.pdbx_description
1 polymer ?
#
loop_
_entity_poly.entity_id
_entity_poly.type
_entity_poly.pdbx_seq_one_letter_code
_entity_poly.pdbx_strand_id
1 'polypeptide(L)'
;MYQAQNCNGSPLQGVCHSSKYNRKIERTHNLERHKQIIRARLTSDQGLKRRKKRTADVEPVFGHMNQIETSNGLPITHKGIGKV
;
A
#
# COMPACT_ATOMS: atom_id res chain seq x y z
N MET A 1 11.24 16.19 9.64
CA MET A 1 10.82 15.70 10.97
C MET A 1 10.18 16.86 11.70
N TYR A 2 8.89 16.75 12.05
CA TYR A 2 8.13 17.80 12.72
C TYR A 2 7.86 17.39 14.16
N GLN A 3 8.19 18.25 15.11
CA GLN A 3 7.93 18.06 16.53
C GLN A 3 7.44 19.40 17.10
N ALA A 4 6.48 19.35 18.02
CA ALA A 4 6.06 20.54 18.75
C ALA A 4 7.15 20.99 19.74
N GLN A 5 7.34 22.31 19.87
CA GLN A 5 8.44 22.89 20.65
C GLN A 5 8.21 22.77 22.17
N ASN A 6 6.97 22.94 22.64
CA ASN A 6 6.61 22.92 24.07
C ASN A 6 5.72 21.72 24.42
N CYS A 7 6.21 20.50 24.20
CA CYS A 7 5.50 19.30 24.65
C CYS A 7 5.58 19.08 26.18
N ASN A 8 6.59 19.64 26.84
CA ASN A 8 6.81 19.46 28.28
C ASN A 8 5.88 20.40 29.07
N GLY A 9 4.95 19.85 29.85
CA GLY A 9 4.05 20.62 30.72
C GLY A 9 2.77 21.12 30.06
N SER A 10 2.42 20.63 28.86
CA SER A 10 1.15 20.96 28.23
C SER A 10 -0.03 20.27 28.93
N PRO A 11 -1.11 20.97 29.29
CA PRO A 11 -2.31 20.33 29.85
C PRO A 11 -2.99 19.37 28.84
N LEU A 12 -2.65 19.47 27.55
CA LEU A 12 -3.18 18.62 26.48
C LEU A 12 -2.30 17.39 26.21
N GLN A 13 -1.24 17.16 27.00
CA GLN A 13 -0.26 16.10 26.73
C GLN A 13 -0.92 14.71 26.70
N GLY A 14 -1.84 14.44 27.64
CA GLY A 14 -2.57 13.16 27.70
C GLY A 14 -3.51 12.89 26.51
N VAL A 15 -4.00 13.94 25.84
CA VAL A 15 -4.84 13.83 24.63
C VAL A 15 -4.00 13.81 23.36
N CYS A 16 -2.84 14.47 23.36
CA CYS A 16 -2.01 14.66 22.17
C CYS A 16 -1.24 13.39 21.76
N HIS A 17 -0.68 12.65 22.72
CA HIS A 17 -0.14 11.30 22.51
C HIS A 17 0.16 10.56 23.84
N SER A 18 0.17 9.23 23.81
CA SER A 18 0.29 8.37 25.02
C SER A 18 1.67 7.77 25.27
N SER A 19 2.72 8.24 24.59
CA SER A 19 4.08 7.67 24.71
C SER A 19 4.91 8.43 25.75
N LYS A 20 6.00 7.82 26.23
CA LYS A 20 6.93 8.45 27.17
C LYS A 20 7.76 9.60 26.54
N TYR A 21 7.88 9.62 25.22
CA TYR A 21 8.69 10.60 24.47
C TYR A 21 7.85 11.43 23.52
N ASN A 22 8.24 12.69 23.29
CA ASN A 22 7.55 13.64 22.41
C ASN A 22 7.16 13.03 21.06
N ARG A 23 5.90 13.25 20.67
CA ARG A 23 5.37 12.88 19.36
C ARG A 23 6.18 13.57 18.26
N LYS A 24 6.87 12.76 17.46
CA LYS A 24 7.61 13.16 16.26
C LYS A 24 6.84 12.66 15.04
N ILE A 25 6.58 13.56 14.10
CA ILE A 25 5.90 13.23 12.84
C ILE A 25 6.91 13.35 11.72
N GLU A 26 7.17 12.23 11.06
CA GLU A 26 7.98 12.20 9.86
C GLU A 26 7.07 12.29 8.64
N ARG A 27 7.14 13.43 7.94
CA ARG A 27 6.52 13.62 6.64
C ARG A 27 7.61 13.87 5.61
N THR A 28 7.59 13.08 4.55
CA THR A 28 8.46 13.25 3.39
C THR A 28 7.64 13.86 2.28
N HIS A 29 7.80 15.18 2.04
CA HIS A 29 7.08 15.91 1.00
C HIS A 29 7.24 15.28 -0.39
N ASN A 30 8.43 14.76 -0.68
CA ASN A 30 8.70 14.04 -1.93
C ASN A 30 7.84 12.78 -2.07
N LEU A 31 7.71 11.99 -0.99
CA LEU A 31 6.88 10.78 -1.00
C LEU A 31 5.40 11.12 -1.23
N GLU A 32 4.92 12.20 -0.62
CA GLU A 32 3.55 12.68 -0.80
C GLU A 32 3.30 13.12 -2.25
N ARG A 33 4.22 13.89 -2.82
CA ARG A 33 4.19 14.28 -4.25
C ARG A 33 4.15 13.06 -5.17
N HIS A 34 5.00 12.05 -4.94
CA HIS A 34 5.00 10.84 -5.74
C HIS A 34 3.69 10.05 -5.61
N LYS A 35 3.13 9.94 -4.40
CA LYS A 35 1.82 9.30 -4.18
C LYS A 35 0.71 10.00 -4.95
N GLN A 36 0.70 11.34 -4.99
CA GLN A 36 -0.28 12.10 -5.78
C GLN A 36 -0.13 11.84 -7.29
N ILE A 37 1.09 11.88 -7.81
CA ILE A 37 1.37 11.60 -9.23
C ILE A 37 0.93 10.18 -9.61
N ILE A 38 1.23 9.19 -8.77
CA ILE A 38 0.84 7.79 -9.00
C ILE A 38 -0.69 7.68 -9.05
N ARG A 39 -1.40 8.29 -8.09
CA ARG A 39 -2.87 8.29 -8.07
C ARG A 39 -3.44 8.89 -9.36
N ALA A 40 -2.99 10.09 -9.75
CA ALA A 40 -3.44 10.75 -10.96
C ALA A 40 -3.22 9.88 -12.23
N ARG A 41 -2.05 9.22 -12.33
CA ARG A 41 -1.75 8.30 -13.44
C ARG A 41 -2.64 7.06 -13.42
N LEU A 42 -2.90 6.47 -12.26
CA LEU A 42 -3.74 5.28 -12.11
C LEU A 42 -5.22 5.53 -12.36
N THR A 43 -5.71 6.75 -12.09
CA THR A 43 -7.11 7.16 -12.32
C THR A 43 -7.34 7.77 -13.70
N SER A 44 -6.29 8.12 -14.44
CA SER A 44 -6.42 8.55 -15.84
C SER A 44 -7.04 7.46 -16.72
N ASP A 45 -7.68 7.85 -17.82
CA ASP A 45 -8.27 6.90 -18.78
C ASP A 45 -7.25 5.89 -19.32
N GLN A 46 -6.02 6.36 -19.56
CA GLN A 46 -4.90 5.51 -19.97
C GLN A 46 -4.50 4.54 -18.85
N GLY A 47 -4.49 5.01 -17.60
CA GLY A 47 -4.25 4.18 -16.42
C GLY A 47 -5.31 3.08 -16.25
N LEU A 48 -6.58 3.42 -16.43
CA LEU A 48 -7.69 2.47 -16.38
C LEU A 48 -7.62 1.42 -17.50
N LYS A 49 -7.33 1.84 -18.74
CA LYS A 49 -7.12 0.92 -19.87
C LYS A 49 -5.98 -0.06 -19.58
N ARG A 50 -4.84 0.42 -19.10
CA ARG A 50 -3.70 -0.42 -18.71
C ARG A 50 -4.01 -1.36 -17.54
N ARG A 51 -4.79 -0.91 -16.55
CA ARG A 51 -5.23 -1.74 -15.42
C ARG A 51 -6.12 -2.89 -15.86
N LYS A 52 -7.07 -2.64 -16.77
CA LYS A 52 -7.92 -3.68 -17.36
C LYS A 52 -7.11 -4.68 -18.19
N LYS A 53 -6.15 -4.18 -18.99
CA LYS A 53 -5.26 -5.02 -19.80
C LYS A 53 -4.40 -5.96 -18.95
N ARG A 54 -3.93 -5.51 -17.78
CA ARG A 54 -3.07 -6.32 -16.89
C ARG A 54 -3.69 -7.67 -16.56
N THR A 55 -4.97 -7.74 -16.24
CA THR A 55 -5.62 -9.03 -15.92
C THR A 55 -5.51 -9.99 -17.09
N ALA A 56 -5.86 -9.56 -18.31
CA ALA A 56 -5.78 -10.39 -19.50
C ALA A 56 -4.35 -10.80 -19.89
N ASP A 57 -3.36 -9.92 -19.70
CA ASP A 57 -1.95 -10.20 -20.01
C ASP A 57 -1.28 -11.12 -18.95
N VAL A 58 -1.77 -11.09 -17.70
CA VAL A 58 -1.16 -11.77 -16.55
C VAL A 58 -1.76 -13.16 -16.29
N GLU A 59 -3.05 -13.36 -16.58
CA GLU A 59 -3.71 -14.67 -16.46
C GLU A 59 -3.00 -15.82 -17.21
N PRO A 60 -2.48 -15.65 -18.44
CA PRO A 60 -1.82 -16.74 -19.17
C PRO A 60 -0.55 -17.25 -18.46
N VAL A 61 0.17 -16.36 -17.79
CA VAL A 61 1.40 -16.69 -17.06
C VAL A 61 1.09 -17.49 -15.79
N PHE A 62 0.04 -17.08 -15.04
CA PHE A 62 -0.41 -17.83 -13.87
C PHE A 62 -1.11 -19.14 -14.25
N GLY A 63 -1.85 -19.18 -15.36
CA GLY A 63 -2.41 -20.40 -15.91
C GLY A 63 -1.32 -21.43 -16.23
N HIS A 64 -0.24 -20.99 -16.87
CA HIS A 64 0.95 -21.84 -17.12
C HIS A 64 1.60 -22.32 -15.82
N MET A 65 1.77 -21.44 -14.83
CA MET A 65 2.38 -21.80 -13.54
C MET A 65 1.57 -22.88 -12.81
N ASN A 66 0.24 -22.70 -12.73
CA ASN A 66 -0.66 -23.70 -12.16
C ASN A 66 -0.64 -25.03 -12.95
N GLN A 67 -0.54 -24.96 -14.27
CA GLN A 67 -0.52 -26.15 -15.14
C GLN A 67 0.80 -26.94 -15.01
N ILE A 68 1.94 -26.24 -14.87
CA ILE A 68 3.25 -26.84 -14.59
C ILE A 68 3.26 -27.47 -13.19
N GLU A 69 2.70 -26.82 -12.18
CA GLU A 69 2.70 -27.33 -10.80
C GLU A 69 1.75 -28.50 -10.57
N THR A 70 0.62 -28.55 -11.29
CA THR A 70 -0.31 -29.70 -11.23
C THR A 70 0.30 -30.97 -11.82
N SER A 71 1.22 -30.84 -12.80
CA SER A 71 1.97 -31.99 -13.35
C SER A 71 2.95 -32.61 -12.35
N ASN A 72 3.30 -31.91 -11.26
CA ASN A 72 4.15 -32.40 -10.17
C ASN A 72 3.37 -32.75 -8.89
N GLY A 73 2.03 -32.82 -8.95
CA GLY A 73 1.20 -33.49 -7.95
C GLY A 73 0.87 -32.72 -6.66
N LEU A 74 1.11 -31.40 -6.55
CA LEU A 74 0.71 -30.60 -5.38
C LEU A 74 -0.16 -29.40 -5.80
N PRO A 75 -1.44 -29.33 -5.38
CA PRO A 75 -2.31 -28.21 -5.72
C PRO A 75 -2.01 -26.99 -4.84
N ILE A 76 -1.57 -25.89 -5.45
CA ILE A 76 -1.47 -24.60 -4.75
C ILE A 76 -2.88 -24.00 -4.60
N THR A 77 -3.42 -24.08 -3.39
CA THR A 77 -4.65 -23.35 -3.04
C THR A 77 -4.28 -21.91 -2.70
N HIS A 78 -4.47 -20.98 -3.64
CA HIS A 78 -4.52 -19.55 -3.31
C HIS A 78 -5.78 -19.29 -2.49
N LYS A 79 -5.70 -19.42 -1.16
CA LYS A 79 -6.74 -18.88 -0.27
C LYS A 79 -6.77 -17.38 -0.49
N GLY A 80 -7.78 -16.90 -1.20
CA GLY A 80 -8.02 -15.49 -1.41
C GLY A 80 -8.06 -14.77 -0.06
N ILE A 81 -7.29 -13.69 0.05
CA ILE A 81 -7.40 -12.79 1.21
C ILE A 81 -8.83 -12.25 1.18
N GLY A 82 -9.63 -12.62 2.18
CA GLY A 82 -10.97 -12.09 2.36
C GLY A 82 -10.92 -10.57 2.33
N LYS A 83 -11.73 -9.96 1.46
CA LYS A 83 -11.92 -8.51 1.47
C LYS A 83 -12.58 -8.15 2.80
N VAL A 84 -11.83 -7.50 3.69
CA VAL A 84 -12.32 -6.72 4.82
C VAL A 84 -11.87 -5.28 4.59
#